data_AF-A0A3C2E9X7-F1
#
_entry.id   AF-A0A3C2E9X7-F1
#
_cell.length_a   1.000
_cell.length_b   1.000
_cell.length_c   1.000
_cell.angle_alpha   90.00
_cell.angle_beta   90.00
_cell.angle_gamma   90.00
#
_symmetry.space_group_name_H-M   'P 1'
#
loop_
_entity.id
_entity.type
_entity.pdbx_description
1 polymer ?
#
loop_
_entity_poly.entity_id
_entity_poly.type
_entity_poly.pdbx_seq_one_letter_code
_entity_poly.pdbx_strand_id
1 'polypeptide(L)' 'KDIDSKLVPFLEIQKLKSTIWFLDESNPNSFIPKIEENWSGAIPFTLFIKGSSGIKRWHEGSFNLNSLDDQISNILLNH' A
#
# COMPACT_ATOMS: atom_id res chain seq x y z
N LYS A 1 17.39 15.14 0.90
CA LYS A 1 16.92 16.54 0.81
C LYS A 1 15.38 16.62 0.82
N ASP A 2 14.68 15.76 0.09
CA ASP A 2 13.20 15.79 0.05
C ASP A 2 12.53 15.14 1.27
N ILE A 3 13.21 14.24 2.00
CA ILE A 3 12.66 13.59 3.20
C ILE A 3 12.29 14.63 4.27
N ASP A 4 13.27 15.42 4.73
CA ASP A 4 13.05 16.38 5.83
C ASP A 4 12.17 17.56 5.43
N SER A 5 12.19 17.95 4.15
CA SER A 5 11.50 19.15 3.66
C SER A 5 10.09 18.89 3.11
N LYS A 6 9.76 17.66 2.71
CA LYS A 6 8.46 17.30 2.12
C LYS A 6 7.77 16.16 2.84
N LEU A 7 8.47 15.04 3.04
CA LEU A 7 7.86 13.84 3.60
C LEU A 7 7.49 14.06 5.08
N VAL A 8 8.45 14.46 5.92
CA VAL A 8 8.19 14.65 7.36
C VAL A 8 7.04 15.63 7.62
N PRO A 9 6.99 16.84 7.02
CA PRO A 9 5.86 17.74 7.17
C PRO A 9 4.52 17.16 6.69
N PHE A 10 4.51 16.43 5.57
CA PHE A 10 3.29 15.78 5.08
C PHE A 10 2.74 14.76 6.09
N LEU A 11 3.62 13.93 6.67
CA LEU A 11 3.24 12.92 7.66
C LEU A 11 2.65 13.54 8.92
N GLU A 12 3.24 14.65 9.39
CA GLU A 12 2.75 15.39 10.57
C GLU A 12 1.37 16.01 10.32
N ILE A 13 1.14 16.61 9.14
CA ILE A 13 -0.15 17.21 8.75
C ILE A 13 -1.24 16.12 8.66
N GLN A 14 -0.93 14.99 8.03
CA GLN A 14 -1.87 13.89 7.84
C GLN A 14 -2.10 13.04 9.11
N LYS A 15 -1.28 13.24 10.15
CA LYS A 15 -1.37 12.53 11.45
C LYS A 15 -1.45 11.01 11.30
N LEU A 16 -0.68 10.48 10.35
CA LEU A 16 -0.64 9.04 10.08
C LEU A 16 -0.05 8.30 11.27
N LYS A 17 -0.77 7.28 11.77
CA LYS A 17 -0.37 6.50 12.96
C LYS A 17 0.31 5.17 12.62
N SER A 18 0.13 4.68 11.40
CA SER A 18 0.72 3.43 10.94
C SER A 18 2.23 3.57 10.77
N THR A 19 2.96 2.47 10.88
CA THR A 19 4.39 2.44 10.55
C THR A 19 4.60 2.82 9.09
N ILE A 20 5.57 3.71 8.85
CA ILE A 20 5.88 4.23 7.51
C ILE A 20 7.28 3.82 7.14
N TRP A 21 7.41 3.17 5.99
CA TRP A 21 8.68 2.82 5.38
C TRP A 21 8.89 3.72 4.16
N PHE A 22 10.00 4.45 4.13
CA PHE A 22 10.41 5.19 2.95
C PHE A 22 11.30 4.31 2.08
N LEU A 23 10.89 4.10 0.83
CA LEU A 23 11.67 3.36 -0.15
C LEU A 23 12.52 4.35 -0.95
N ASP A 24 13.82 4.35 -0.69
CA ASP A 24 14.82 5.11 -1.46
C ASP A 24 15.42 4.21 -2.54
N GLU A 25 14.65 3.95 -3.61
CA GLU A 25 15.09 3.11 -4.74
C GLU A 25 15.05 3.90 -6.04
N SER A 26 16.14 3.80 -6.80
CA SER A 26 16.34 4.46 -8.08
C SER A 26 15.77 3.68 -9.27
N ASN A 27 15.56 2.36 -9.12
CA ASN A 27 15.06 1.47 -10.16
C ASN A 27 13.76 0.74 -9.73
N PRO A 28 12.59 1.33 -9.99
CA PRO A 28 11.28 0.75 -9.67
C PRO A 28 11.08 -0.68 -10.22
N ASN A 29 11.60 -0.97 -11.42
CA ASN A 29 11.42 -2.28 -12.08
C ASN A 29 12.06 -3.43 -11.29
N SER A 30 13.03 -3.13 -10.41
CA SER A 30 13.67 -4.13 -9.56
C SER A 30 12.90 -4.41 -8.27
N PHE A 31 12.05 -3.48 -7.84
CA PHE A 31 11.35 -3.55 -6.55
C PHE A 31 9.88 -3.93 -6.68
N ILE A 32 9.20 -3.45 -7.73
CA ILE A 32 7.79 -3.78 -8.03
C ILE A 32 7.52 -5.29 -7.91
N PRO A 33 8.24 -6.19 -8.62
CA PRO A 33 7.97 -7.62 -8.54
C PRO A 33 8.31 -8.24 -7.18
N LYS A 34 9.12 -7.57 -6.34
CA LYS A 34 9.39 -8.02 -4.96
C LYS A 34 8.22 -7.74 -4.02
N ILE A 35 7.39 -6.74 -4.30
CA ILE A 35 6.15 -6.49 -3.55
C ILE A 35 5.03 -7.38 -4.07
N GLU A 36 4.75 -7.29 -5.36
CA GLU A 36 3.67 -8.01 -6.04
C GLU A 36 4.00 -8.10 -7.54
N GLU A 37 4.14 -9.32 -8.05
CA GLU A 37 4.50 -9.58 -9.45
C GLU A 37 3.46 -9.05 -10.44
N ASN A 38 2.18 -9.01 -10.02
CA ASN A 38 1.08 -8.52 -10.84
C ASN A 38 0.89 -7.00 -10.77
N TRP A 39 1.70 -6.28 -9.99
CA TRP A 39 1.62 -4.83 -9.92
C TRP A 39 2.31 -4.19 -11.13
N SER A 40 1.56 -3.37 -11.87
CA SER A 40 2.02 -2.68 -13.08
C SER A 40 2.98 -1.51 -12.79
N GLY A 41 3.08 -1.09 -11.52
CA GLY A 41 3.73 0.16 -11.12
C GLY A 41 2.78 1.36 -11.05
N ALA A 42 1.49 1.18 -11.36
CA ALA A 42 0.49 2.24 -11.19
C ALA A 42 0.35 2.66 -9.70
N ILE A 43 0.22 3.97 -9.46
CA ILE A 43 -0.01 4.55 -8.13
C ILE A 43 -1.34 5.34 -8.19
N PRO A 44 -2.21 5.25 -7.17
CA PRO A 44 -2.03 4.51 -5.92
C PRO A 44 -2.20 2.99 -6.09
N PHE A 45 -1.55 2.23 -5.20
CA PHE A 45 -1.62 0.78 -5.12
C PHE A 45 -1.85 0.35 -3.68
N THR A 46 -2.71 -0.64 -3.47
CA THR A 46 -2.99 -1.20 -2.14
C THR A 46 -2.82 -2.70 -2.16
N LEU A 47 -2.09 -3.23 -1.18
CA LEU A 47 -1.90 -4.66 -0.97
C LEU A 47 -2.45 -5.06 0.39
N PHE A 48 -3.34 -6.05 0.40
CA PHE A 48 -3.88 -6.66 1.61
C PHE A 48 -3.28 -8.05 1.83
N ILE A 49 -2.83 -8.31 3.05
CA ILE A 49 -2.19 -9.56 3.44
C ILE A 49 -2.85 -10.06 4.73
N LYS A 50 -3.40 -11.28 4.72
CA LYS A 50 -3.91 -11.97 5.92
C LYS A 50 -2.94 -13.10 6.27
N GLY A 51 -2.02 -12.79 7.20
CA GLY A 51 -0.91 -13.68 7.54
C GLY A 51 -1.33 -15.08 8.02
N SER A 52 -2.50 -15.21 8.66
CA SER A 52 -2.98 -16.50 9.18
C SER A 52 -3.50 -17.46 8.11
N SER A 53 -3.99 -16.97 6.98
CA SER A 53 -4.57 -17.80 5.91
C SER A 53 -3.80 -17.72 4.59
N GLY A 54 -2.72 -16.92 4.52
CA GLY A 54 -1.95 -16.71 3.31
C GLY A 54 -2.69 -15.94 2.21
N ILE A 55 -3.85 -15.35 2.51
CA ILE A 55 -4.62 -14.57 1.52
C ILE A 55 -3.86 -13.29 1.18
N LYS A 56 -3.62 -13.11 -0.12
CA LYS A 56 -3.08 -11.90 -0.73
C LYS A 56 -4.10 -11.33 -1.72
N ARG A 57 -4.37 -10.02 -1.65
CA ARG A 57 -5.24 -9.29 -2.58
C ARG A 57 -4.61 -7.94 -2.90
N TRP A 58 -4.66 -7.51 -4.14
CA TRP A 58 -4.09 -6.26 -4.59
C TRP A 58 -5.12 -5.44 -5.39
N HIS A 59 -4.92 -4.12 -5.40
CA HIS A 59 -5.74 -3.18 -6.16
C HIS A 59 -4.90 -2.01 -6.65
N GLU A 60 -5.05 -1.70 -7.93
CA GLU A 60 -4.48 -0.52 -8.57
C GLU A 60 -5.55 0.55 -8.76
N GLY A 61 -5.20 1.79 -8.41
CA GLY A 61 -6.12 2.91 -8.42
C GLY A 61 -6.64 3.26 -7.02
N SER A 62 -7.39 4.36 -6.98
CA SER A 62 -7.93 4.91 -5.73
C SER A 62 -9.16 4.13 -5.29
N PHE A 63 -9.24 3.85 -3.99
CA PHE A 63 -10.46 3.37 -3.37
C PHE A 63 -11.45 4.51 -3.11
N ASN A 64 -12.74 4.19 -3.18
CA ASN A 64 -13.74 4.91 -2.42
C ASN A 64 -14.00 4.14 -1.11
N LEU A 65 -14.68 4.78 -0.16
CA LEU A 65 -14.89 4.19 1.17
C LEU A 65 -15.64 2.86 1.10
N ASN A 66 -16.71 2.80 0.31
CA ASN A 66 -17.52 1.59 0.18
C ASN A 66 -16.72 0.43 -0.42
N SER A 67 -15.98 0.66 -1.50
CA SER A 67 -15.18 -0.39 -2.15
C SER A 67 -14.02 -0.86 -1.28
N LEU A 68 -13.48 0.01 -0.42
CA LEU A 68 -12.48 -0.37 0.56
C LEU A 68 -13.09 -1.28 1.66
N ASP A 69 -14.24 -0.89 2.21
CA ASP A 69 -14.92 -1.65 3.27
C ASP A 69 -15.38 -3.02 2.78
N ASP A 70 -15.90 -3.10 1.55
CA ASP A 70 -16.25 -4.36 0.89
C ASP A 70 -15.02 -5.25 0.73
N GLN A 71 -13.89 -4.69 0.29
CA GLN A 71 -12.66 -5.44 0.10
C GLN A 71 -12.12 -5.99 1.43
N ILE A 72 -12.13 -5.17 2.49
CA ILE A 72 -11.71 -5.58 3.84
C ILE A 72 -12.62 -6.69 4.35
N SER A 73 -13.94 -6.52 4.24
CA SER A 73 -14.93 -7.51 4.70
C SER A 73 -14.74 -8.86 4.00
N ASN A 74 -14.52 -8.84 2.68
CA ASN A 74 -14.22 -10.04 1.90
C ASN A 74 -12.95 -10.76 2.38
N ILE A 75 -11.90 -10.04 2.78
CA ILE A 75 -10.66 -10.65 3.27
C ILE A 75 -10.87 -11.25 4.67
N LEU A 76 -11.66 -10.60 5.53
CA LEU A 76 -11.90 -11.06 6.89
C LEU A 76 -12.83 -12.29 6.93
N LEU A 77 -13.89 -12.29 6.14
CA LEU A 77 -14.95 -13.32 6.16
C LEU A 77 -14.62 -14.60 5.40
N ASN A 78 -13.75 -14.53 4.38
CA ASN A 78 -13.31 -15.74 3.67
C ASN A 78 -12.26 -16.49 4.53
N HIS A 79 -12.60 -17.74 4.89
CA HIS A 79 -11.78 -18.68 5.66
C HIS A 79 -10.84 -19.48 4.75
#